data_AF-A0A379T7I1-F1
#
_entry.id   AF-A0A379T7I1-F1
#
_cell.length_a   1.000
_cell.length_b   1.000
_cell.length_c   1.000
_cell.angle_alpha   90.00
_cell.angle_beta   90.00
_cell.angle_gamma   90.00
#
_symmetry.space_group_name_H-M   'P 1'
#
loop_
_entity.id
_entity.type
_entity.pdbx_description
1 polymer ?
#
loop_
_entity_poly.entity_id
_entity_poly.type
_entity_poly.pdbx_seq_one_letter_code
_entity_poly.pdbx_strand_id
1 'polypeptide(L)'
;MELYDNETRYTEALYAETDWVDDVKAFLYYNANKALMNLGYEALFPPEMADVNPAILAALSPNADENHDFFSGSGSSYVMGKAVETEDEDWNF
;
A
#
# COMPACT_ATOMS: atom_id res chain seq x y z
N MET A 1 -19.59 -15.08 9.82
CA MET A 1 -18.18 -15.34 9.44
C MET A 1 -18.04 -16.43 8.37
N GLU A 2 -19.13 -16.84 7.72
CA GLU A 2 -19.13 -17.98 6.77
C GLU A 2 -18.12 -17.84 5.63
N LEU A 3 -18.04 -16.66 5.00
CA LEU A 3 -17.07 -16.40 3.93
C LEU A 3 -15.63 -16.44 4.43
N TYR A 4 -15.37 -15.93 5.63
CA TYR A 4 -14.04 -15.98 6.24
C TYR A 4 -13.61 -17.42 6.56
N ASP A 5 -14.51 -18.23 7.11
CA ASP A 5 -14.24 -19.63 7.43
C ASP A 5 -13.97 -20.45 6.16
N ASN A 6 -14.71 -20.16 5.08
CA ASN A 6 -14.48 -20.74 3.76
C ASN A 6 -13.09 -20.38 3.23
N GLU A 7 -12.74 -19.10 3.25
CA GLU A 7 -11.48 -18.62 2.68
C GLU A 7 -10.26 -19.07 3.47
N THR A 8 -10.41 -19.25 4.78
CA THR A 8 -9.39 -19.85 5.64
C THR A 8 -9.10 -21.28 5.23
N ARG A 9 -10.14 -22.12 5.04
CA ARG A 9 -9.97 -23.50 4.58
C ARG A 9 -9.40 -23.57 3.17
N TYR A 10 -9.84 -22.67 2.29
CA TYR A 10 -9.33 -22.59 0.93
C TYR A 10 -7.84 -22.21 0.89
N THR A 11 -7.44 -21.24 1.70
CA THR A 11 -6.03 -20.84 1.87
C THR A 11 -5.19 -22.00 2.39
N GLU A 12 -5.65 -22.70 3.41
CA GLU A 12 -4.95 -23.88 3.93
C GLU A 12 -4.82 -24.97 2.86
N ALA A 13 -5.87 -25.24 2.09
CA ALA A 13 -5.82 -26.25 1.04
C ALA A 13 -4.82 -25.90 -0.08
N LEU A 14 -4.65 -24.62 -0.41
CA LEU A 14 -3.74 -24.17 -1.47
C LEU A 14 -2.29 -23.99 -1.01
N TYR A 15 -2.09 -23.44 0.17
CA TYR A 15 -0.78 -23.03 0.68
C TYR A 15 -0.21 -24.00 1.71
N ALA A 16 -0.86 -25.13 2.03
CA ALA A 16 -0.38 -26.08 3.04
C ALA A 16 1.06 -26.59 2.84
N GLU A 17 1.52 -26.68 1.60
CA GLU A 17 2.89 -27.11 1.27
C GLU A 17 3.89 -25.95 1.19
N THR A 18 3.47 -24.74 1.54
CA THR A 18 4.32 -23.55 1.60
C THR A 18 4.35 -22.96 3.00
N ASP A 19 5.35 -22.14 3.27
CA ASP A 19 5.47 -21.42 4.55
C ASP A 19 4.66 -20.11 4.57
N TRP A 20 3.68 -19.95 3.67
CA TRP A 20 2.97 -18.67 3.47
C TRP A 20 1.55 -18.64 4.03
N VAL A 21 1.05 -19.75 4.60
CA VAL A 21 -0.34 -19.85 5.09
C VAL A 21 -0.67 -18.71 6.06
N ASP A 22 0.23 -18.43 7.00
CA ASP A 22 0.00 -17.40 8.02
C ASP A 22 0.06 -15.99 7.44
N ASP A 23 1.00 -15.71 6.52
CA ASP A 23 1.10 -14.43 5.81
C ASP A 23 -0.16 -14.15 4.96
N VAL A 24 -0.69 -15.18 4.30
CA VAL A 24 -1.93 -15.06 3.51
C VAL A 24 -3.13 -14.83 4.42
N LYS A 25 -3.20 -15.48 5.59
CA LYS A 25 -4.24 -15.22 6.59
C LYS A 25 -4.18 -13.80 7.13
N ALA A 26 -2.98 -13.29 7.46
CA ALA A 26 -2.79 -11.89 7.85
C ALA A 26 -3.35 -10.92 6.79
N PHE A 27 -3.09 -11.23 5.52
CA PHE A 27 -3.60 -10.46 4.40
C PHE A 27 -5.13 -10.55 4.23
N LEU A 28 -5.75 -11.70 4.51
CA LEU A 28 -7.22 -11.84 4.52
C LEU A 28 -7.85 -10.93 5.58
N TYR A 29 -7.29 -10.86 6.79
CA TYR A 29 -7.80 -9.97 7.86
C TYR A 29 -7.70 -8.50 7.47
N TYR A 30 -6.57 -8.10 6.89
CA TYR A 30 -6.37 -6.74 6.36
C TYR A 30 -7.45 -6.37 5.33
N ASN A 31 -7.70 -7.24 4.34
CA ASN A 31 -8.70 -6.99 3.30
C ASN A 31 -10.14 -7.05 3.83
N ALA A 32 -10.44 -7.93 4.79
CA ALA A 32 -11.74 -7.99 5.44
C ALA A 32 -12.06 -6.68 6.17
N ASN A 33 -11.09 -6.13 6.91
CA ASN A 33 -11.23 -4.82 7.54
C ASN A 33 -11.44 -3.70 6.51
N LYS A 34 -10.70 -3.70 5.40
CA LYS A 34 -10.90 -2.74 4.31
C LYS A 34 -12.30 -2.84 3.69
N ALA A 35 -12.81 -4.05 3.48
CA ALA A 35 -14.16 -4.27 2.96
C ALA A 35 -15.23 -3.73 3.92
N LEU A 36 -15.07 -3.96 5.23
CA LEU A 36 -15.97 -3.41 6.26
C LEU A 36 -15.95 -1.88 6.29
N MET A 37 -14.75 -1.28 6.26
CA MET A 37 -14.60 0.18 6.21
C MET A 37 -15.25 0.79 4.96
N ASN A 38 -15.13 0.14 3.80
CA ASN A 38 -15.78 0.60 2.57
C ASN A 38 -17.31 0.60 2.66
N LEU A 39 -17.88 -0.23 3.54
CA LEU A 39 -19.32 -0.29 3.83
C LEU A 39 -19.73 0.63 5.00
N GLY A 40 -18.79 1.37 5.60
CA GLY A 40 -19.03 2.26 6.74
C GLY A 40 -19.08 1.56 8.10
N TYR A 41 -18.63 0.30 8.19
CA TYR A 41 -18.52 -0.44 9.44
C TYR A 41 -17.14 -0.30 10.08
N GLU A 42 -17.06 -0.58 11.38
CA GLU A 42 -15.79 -0.67 12.10
C GLU A 42 -15.00 -1.93 11.69
N ALA A 43 -13.68 -1.86 11.90
CA ALA A 43 -12.80 -3.01 11.69
C ALA A 43 -13.16 -4.15 12.65
N LEU A 44 -13.20 -5.37 12.12
CA LEU A 44 -13.53 -6.56 12.89
C LEU A 44 -12.28 -7.21 13.51
N PHE A 45 -11.17 -7.22 12.78
CA PHE A 45 -9.94 -7.86 13.21
C PHE A 45 -8.97 -6.84 13.82
N PRO A 46 -8.31 -7.16 14.95
CA PRO A 46 -7.32 -6.28 15.55
C PRO A 46 -6.09 -6.13 14.64
N PRO A 47 -5.33 -5.02 14.77
CA PRO A 47 -4.18 -4.74 13.91
C PRO A 47 -3.09 -5.82 13.98
N GLU A 48 -2.92 -6.47 15.13
CA GLU A 48 -1.99 -7.59 15.32
C GLU A 48 -2.33 -8.83 14.50
N MET A 49 -3.61 -9.04 14.16
CA MET A 49 -4.00 -10.10 13.22
C MET A 49 -3.85 -9.66 11.78
N ALA A 50 -4.03 -8.37 11.49
CA ALA A 50 -3.90 -7.79 10.15
C ALA A 50 -2.49 -7.23 9.87
N ASP A 51 -1.45 -7.78 10.50
CA ASP A 51 -0.07 -7.35 10.32
C ASP A 51 0.51 -7.96 9.04
N VAL A 52 0.42 -7.19 7.95
CA VAL A 52 0.85 -7.61 6.62
C VAL A 52 2.27 -7.11 6.38
N ASN A 53 3.13 -8.00 5.85
CA ASN A 53 4.48 -7.64 5.46
C ASN A 53 4.49 -6.37 4.58
N PRO A 54 5.23 -5.31 4.94
CA PRO A 54 5.28 -4.06 4.19
C PRO A 54 5.67 -4.21 2.72
N ALA A 55 6.48 -5.22 2.37
CA ALA A 55 6.85 -5.49 0.98
C ALA A 55 5.63 -5.90 0.13
N ILE A 56 4.67 -6.64 0.72
CA ILE A 56 3.42 -7.01 0.06
C ILE A 56 2.53 -5.77 -0.13
N LEU A 57 2.47 -4.89 0.88
CA LEU A 57 1.73 -3.64 0.79
C LEU A 57 2.29 -2.70 -0.27
N ALA A 58 3.61 -2.55 -0.36
CA ALA A 58 4.27 -1.77 -1.40
C ALA A 58 3.99 -2.33 -2.81
N ALA A 59 3.93 -3.65 -2.96
CA ALA A 59 3.63 -4.31 -4.22
C ALA A 59 2.17 -4.14 -4.69
N LEU A 60 1.23 -3.82 -3.79
CA LEU A 60 -0.17 -3.54 -4.17
C LEU A 60 -0.35 -2.19 -4.85
N SER A 61 0.50 -1.23 -4.52
CA SER A 61 0.47 0.13 -5.07
C SER A 61 1.86 0.54 -5.57
N PRO A 62 2.39 -0.15 -6.60
CA PRO A 62 3.75 0.11 -7.10
C PRO A 62 3.94 1.54 -7.62
N ASN A 63 2.84 2.27 -7.85
CA ASN A 63 2.81 3.63 -8.38
C ASN A 63 2.32 4.70 -7.38
N ALA A 64 1.98 4.35 -6.13
CA ALA A 64 1.38 5.34 -5.19
C ALA A 64 2.42 6.20 -4.47
N ASP A 65 3.69 5.79 -4.49
CA ASP A 65 4.83 6.61 -4.08
C ASP A 65 5.97 6.32 -5.07
N GLU A 66 5.84 6.84 -6.29
CA GLU A 66 7.03 7.27 -7.03
C GLU A 66 7.74 8.25 -6.08
N ASN A 67 8.70 7.74 -5.30
CA ASN A 67 9.67 8.58 -4.62
C ASN A 67 10.37 9.33 -5.74
N HIS A 68 9.84 10.50 -6.06
CA HIS A 68 10.50 11.50 -6.86
C HIS A 68 11.74 11.91 -6.08
N ASP A 69 12.84 11.19 -6.29
CA ASP A 69 14.13 11.81 -6.14
C ASP A 69 14.10 13.01 -7.10
N PHE A 70 14.29 14.20 -6.53
CA PHE A 70 14.20 15.50 -7.20
C PHE A 70 15.03 15.58 -8.50
N PHE A 71 15.96 14.62 -8.70
CA PHE A 71 16.81 14.46 -9.87
C PHE A 71 16.32 13.48 -10.96
N SER A 72 15.23 12.74 -10.73
CA SER A 72 14.66 11.80 -11.70
C SER A 72 13.60 12.49 -12.57
N GLY A 73 14.08 13.30 -13.51
CA GLY A 73 13.28 14.04 -14.49
C GLY A 73 12.56 13.15 -15.53
N SER A 74 11.74 12.21 -15.08
CA SER A 74 10.90 11.40 -15.96
C SER A 74 9.61 10.95 -15.26
N GLY A 75 8.79 11.92 -14.85
CA GLY A 75 7.43 11.72 -14.36
C GLY A 75 6.40 12.36 -15.30
N SER A 76 5.30 11.64 -15.57
CA SER A 76 4.19 12.02 -16.47
C SER A 76 3.24 13.09 -15.89
N SER A 77 3.74 14.03 -15.10
CA SER A 77 3.00 15.19 -14.64
C SER A 77 3.78 16.46 -14.95
N TYR A 78 3.23 17.31 -15.82
CA TYR A 78 3.78 18.64 -16.07
C TYR A 78 3.55 19.53 -14.84
N VAL A 79 4.57 19.68 -14.00
CA VAL A 79 4.64 20.83 -13.09
C VAL A 79 5.27 21.96 -13.90
N MET A 80 4.47 22.96 -14.30
CA MET A 80 5.01 24.20 -14.84
C MET A 80 5.71 24.94 -13.71
N GLY A 81 7.03 24.79 -13.63
CA GLY A 81 7.88 25.62 -12.78
C GLY A 81 7.72 27.07 -13.19
N LYS A 82 7.39 27.94 -12.24
CA LYS A 82 7.35 29.39 -12.49
C LYS A 82 8.79 29.88 -12.61
N ALA A 83 9.26 30.06 -13.84
CA ALA A 83 10.54 30.70 -14.10
C ALA A 83 10.44 32.18 -13.70
N VAL A 84 11.43 32.67 -12.97
CA VAL A 84 11.62 34.09 -12.66
C VAL A 84 13.02 34.43 -13.15
N GLU A 85 13.18 35.59 -13.78
CA GLU A 85 14.51 36.07 -14.16
C GLU A 85 15.30 36.40 -12.91
N THR A 86 16.58 36.05 -12.90
CA THR A 86 17.49 36.43 -11.82
C THR A 86 17.72 37.93 -11.84
N GLU A 87 17.66 38.57 -10.69
CA GLU A 87 17.99 39.99 -10.51
C GLU A 87 19.45 40.12 -10.06
N ASP A 88 20.10 41.26 -10.34
CA ASP A 88 21.49 41.50 -9.95
C ASP A 88 21.71 41.37 -8.43
N GLU A 89 20.66 41.59 -7.64
CA GLU A 89 20.65 41.45 -6.18
C GLU A 89 20.83 39.99 -5.72
N ASP A 90 20.42 39.00 -6.52
CA ASP A 90 20.59 37.57 -6.23
C ASP A 90 22.08 37.16 -6.22
N TRP A 91 22.96 38.01 -6.75
CA TRP A 91 24.39 37.77 -6.92
C TRP A 91 25.27 38.66 -6.02
N ASN A 92 24.68 39.43 -5.10
CA ASN A 92 25.41 40.19 -4.09
C ASN A 92 25.65 39.33 -2.83
N PHE A 93 26.80 38.64 -2.78
CA PHE A 93 27.31 37.92 -1.61
C PHE A 93 27.97 38.86 -0.57
#